data_AF-A0A965P898-F1
#
_entry.id   AF-A0A965P898-F1
#
_cell.length_a   1.000
_cell.length_b   1.000
_cell.length_c   1.000
_cell.angle_alpha   90.00
_cell.angle_beta   90.00
_cell.angle_gamma   90.00
#
_symmetry.space_group_name_H-M   'P 1'
#
loop_
_entity.id
_entity.type
_entity.pdbx_description
1 polymer ?
#
loop_
_entity_poly.entity_id
_entity_poly.type
_entity_poly.pdbx_seq_one_letter_code
_entity_poly.pdbx_strand_id
1 'polypeptide(L)'
;MTDAQKSEHIRSVVLQAGEDLRARHPWLRHQDAIGATIMAVSLLGMVASGWLYVEGLIAWWVCVPVTAIFASFIHELEHDLIHQMYFRSQPWANNLMLALGWMARASTVNPFVRRKLHLHHHKVSGTESDLEERGITNGTPWGLRRLLMTGDNMLSVFLRPNEMRRATAKYIQSQKPANRQEALKMAAEQ
;
A
#
# COMPACT_ATOMS: atom_id res chain seq x y z
N MET A 1 14.86 -32.09 -1.30
CA MET A 1 13.65 -31.29 -1.57
C MET A 1 13.95 -30.37 -2.76
N THR A 2 13.06 -30.34 -3.76
CA THR A 2 13.11 -29.35 -4.85
C THR A 2 12.76 -27.96 -4.32
N ASP A 3 13.08 -26.89 -5.04
CA ASP A 3 12.75 -25.54 -4.60
C ASP A 3 11.24 -25.31 -4.46
N ALA A 4 10.43 -25.94 -5.32
CA ALA A 4 8.98 -25.96 -5.17
C ALA A 4 8.53 -26.61 -3.84
N GLN A 5 9.15 -27.72 -3.45
CA GLN A 5 8.86 -28.39 -2.17
C GLN A 5 9.29 -27.54 -0.97
N LYS A 6 10.42 -26.82 -1.07
CA LYS A 6 10.86 -25.89 -0.02
C LYS A 6 9.87 -24.73 0.15
N SER A 7 9.42 -24.13 -0.95
CA SER A 7 8.45 -23.02 -0.92
C SER A 7 7.11 -23.44 -0.32
N GLU A 8 6.58 -24.60 -0.71
CA GLU A 8 5.34 -25.14 -0.11
C GLU A 8 5.51 -25.50 1.38
N HIS A 9 6.69 -25.99 1.77
CA HIS A 9 6.98 -26.23 3.18
C HIS A 9 6.98 -24.92 3.99
N ILE A 10 7.67 -23.87 3.51
CA ILE A 10 7.69 -22.56 4.16
C ILE A 10 6.27 -22.01 4.28
N ARG A 11 5.49 -22.06 3.19
CA ARG A 11 4.10 -21.61 3.17
C ARG A 11 3.24 -22.35 4.20
N SER A 12 3.34 -23.67 4.27
CA SER A 12 2.54 -24.46 5.21
C SER A 12 2.91 -24.16 6.67
N VAL A 13 4.20 -24.00 6.98
CA VAL A 13 4.67 -23.63 8.33
C VAL A 13 4.16 -22.23 8.73
N VAL A 14 4.23 -21.25 7.83
CA VAL A 14 3.75 -19.88 8.11
C VAL A 14 2.23 -19.86 8.31
N LEU A 15 1.47 -20.59 7.50
CA LEU A 15 0.02 -20.69 7.66
C LEU A 15 -0.36 -21.36 8.98
N GLN A 16 0.32 -22.46 9.33
CA GLN A 16 0.08 -23.16 10.59
C GLN A 16 0.37 -22.26 11.80
N ALA A 17 1.49 -21.52 11.78
CA ALA A 17 1.81 -20.56 12.84
C ALA A 17 0.73 -19.48 13.00
N GLY A 18 0.13 -19.02 11.89
CA GLY A 18 -1.01 -18.10 11.91
C GLY A 18 -2.26 -18.71 12.56
N GLU A 19 -2.57 -19.96 12.25
CA GLU A 19 -3.70 -20.66 12.86
C GLU A 19 -3.48 -20.94 14.35
N ASP A 20 -2.27 -21.37 14.73
CA ASP A 20 -1.89 -21.58 16.13
C ASP A 20 -2.01 -20.29 16.95
N LEU A 21 -1.62 -19.15 16.37
CA LEU A 21 -1.76 -17.83 17.00
C LEU A 21 -3.24 -17.48 17.21
N ARG A 22 -4.11 -17.69 16.22
CA ARG A 22 -5.56 -17.46 16.34
C ARG A 22 -6.25 -18.44 17.28
N ALA A 23 -5.70 -19.64 17.46
CA ALA A 23 -6.18 -20.60 18.46
C ALA A 23 -5.84 -20.11 19.88
N ARG A 24 -4.63 -19.58 20.10
CA ARG A 24 -4.20 -19.02 21.39
C ARG A 24 -4.85 -17.69 21.72
N HIS A 25 -5.14 -16.87 20.70
CA HIS A 25 -5.74 -15.55 20.84
C HIS A 25 -7.02 -15.44 19.99
N PRO A 26 -8.16 -15.95 20.48
CA PRO A 26 -9.40 -16.03 19.70
C PRO A 26 -9.91 -14.69 19.18
N TRP A 27 -9.58 -13.58 19.86
CA TRP A 27 -9.95 -12.24 19.44
C TRP A 27 -9.38 -11.88 18.06
N LEU A 28 -8.24 -12.46 17.66
CA LEU A 28 -7.65 -12.28 16.33
C LEU A 28 -8.52 -12.83 15.19
N ARG A 29 -9.54 -13.64 15.50
CA ARG A 29 -10.53 -14.10 14.51
C ARG A 29 -11.49 -12.98 14.08
N HIS A 30 -11.61 -11.91 14.86
CA HIS A 30 -12.42 -10.74 14.53
C HIS A 30 -11.63 -9.71 13.71
N GLN A 31 -10.85 -10.18 12.74
CA GLN A 31 -9.91 -9.37 11.95
C GLN A 31 -10.60 -8.15 11.32
N ASP A 32 -11.79 -8.31 10.75
CA ASP A 32 -12.59 -7.21 10.16
C ASP A 32 -12.94 -6.12 11.18
N ALA A 33 -13.37 -6.52 12.38
CA ALA A 33 -13.71 -5.59 13.45
C ALA A 33 -12.46 -4.85 13.95
N ILE A 34 -11.35 -5.55 14.12
CA ILE A 34 -10.06 -4.96 14.51
C ILE A 34 -9.63 -3.91 13.48
N GLY A 35 -9.65 -4.26 12.19
CA GLY A 35 -9.29 -3.34 11.11
C GLY A 35 -10.18 -2.10 11.06
N ALA A 36 -11.50 -2.28 11.20
CA ALA A 36 -12.46 -1.17 11.25
C ALA A 36 -12.25 -0.27 12.47
N THR A 37 -11.98 -0.84 13.65
CA THR A 37 -11.67 -0.09 14.87
C THR A 37 -10.37 0.71 14.73
N ILE A 38 -9.30 0.11 14.19
CA ILE A 38 -8.03 0.82 13.96
C ILE A 38 -8.25 1.99 12.99
N MET A 39 -9.02 1.79 11.92
CA MET A 39 -9.37 2.87 10.99
C MET A 39 -10.11 4.00 11.70
N ALA A 40 -11.19 3.68 12.44
CA ALA A 40 -12.00 4.67 13.14
C ALA A 40 -11.19 5.47 14.16
N VAL A 41 -10.40 4.78 15.00
CA VAL A 41 -9.53 5.43 16.00
C VAL A 41 -8.49 6.31 15.32
N SER A 42 -7.90 5.86 14.21
CA SER A 42 -6.90 6.64 13.48
C SER A 42 -7.49 7.90 12.87
N LEU A 43 -8.66 7.81 12.23
CA LEU A 43 -9.36 8.98 11.68
C LEU A 43 -9.72 9.99 12.77
N LEU A 44 -10.31 9.52 13.88
CA LEU A 44 -10.62 10.36 15.03
C LEU A 44 -9.36 10.99 15.63
N GLY A 45 -8.28 10.24 15.73
CA GLY A 45 -6.98 10.71 16.20
C GLY A 45 -6.40 11.82 15.34
N MET A 46 -6.49 11.70 14.01
CA MET A 46 -6.07 12.75 13.06
C MET A 46 -6.93 14.01 13.22
N VAL A 47 -8.25 13.88 13.26
CA VAL A 47 -9.18 15.01 13.43
C VAL A 47 -8.97 15.70 14.76
N ALA A 48 -8.86 14.94 15.85
CA ALA A 48 -8.60 15.47 17.19
C ALA A 48 -7.25 16.20 17.26
N SER A 49 -6.19 15.64 16.65
CA SER A 49 -4.88 16.30 16.60
C SER A 49 -4.94 17.64 15.88
N GLY A 50 -5.60 17.69 14.72
CA GLY A 50 -5.81 18.93 13.98
C GLY A 50 -6.65 19.95 14.76
N TRP A 51 -7.72 19.50 15.40
CA TRP A 51 -8.59 20.34 16.24
C TRP A 51 -7.83 20.96 17.41
N LEU A 52 -7.09 20.15 18.18
CA LEU A 52 -6.28 20.62 19.30
C LEU A 52 -5.22 21.64 18.88
N TYR A 53 -4.65 21.48 17.67
CA TYR A 53 -3.71 22.45 17.13
C TYR A 53 -4.38 23.79 16.78
N VAL A 54 -5.57 23.76 16.16
CA VAL A 54 -6.33 24.97 15.81
C VAL A 54 -6.76 25.75 17.06
N GLU A 55 -7.16 25.05 18.12
CA GLU A 55 -7.48 25.63 19.43
C GLU A 55 -6.25 26.12 20.21
N GLY A 56 -5.03 25.93 19.67
CA GLY A 56 -3.78 26.35 20.32
C GLY A 56 -3.38 25.51 21.53
N LEU A 57 -3.99 24.33 21.74
CA LEU A 57 -3.72 23.44 22.87
C LEU A 57 -2.46 22.60 22.69
N ILE A 58 -2.08 22.31 21.43
CA ILE A 58 -0.82 21.63 21.11
C ILE A 58 -0.06 22.42 20.03
N ALA A 59 1.27 22.36 20.08
CA ALA A 59 2.11 22.97 19.06
C ALA A 59 2.16 22.11 17.78
N TRP A 60 2.52 22.72 16.66
CA TRP A 60 2.61 22.03 15.36
C TRP A 60 3.57 20.84 15.39
N TRP A 61 4.67 20.93 16.16
CA TRP A 61 5.66 19.86 16.29
C TRP A 61 5.18 18.67 17.12
N VAL A 62 4.03 18.79 17.81
CA VAL A 62 3.30 17.65 18.41
C VAL A 62 2.22 17.16 17.45
N CYS A 63 1.43 18.08 16.88
CA CYS A 63 0.34 17.76 15.97
C CYS A 63 0.81 16.93 14.77
N VAL A 64 1.92 17.33 14.14
CA VAL A 64 2.45 16.67 12.95
C VAL A 64 2.87 15.21 13.23
N PRO A 65 3.75 14.90 14.21
CA PRO A 65 4.10 13.51 14.51
C PRO A 65 2.91 12.64 14.96
N VAL A 66 2.01 13.16 15.78
CA VAL A 66 0.85 12.39 16.25
C VAL A 66 -0.08 12.06 15.07
N THR A 67 -0.36 13.04 14.21
CA THR A 67 -1.13 12.81 12.98
C THR A 67 -0.43 11.82 12.05
N ALA A 68 0.90 11.89 11.95
CA ALA A 68 1.70 10.97 11.14
C ALA A 68 1.63 9.51 11.65
N ILE A 69 1.60 9.30 12.97
CA ILE A 69 1.40 7.97 13.56
C ILE A 69 0.04 7.39 13.14
N PHE A 70 -1.04 8.15 13.28
CA PHE A 70 -2.36 7.68 12.84
C PHE A 70 -2.43 7.45 11.32
N ALA A 71 -1.83 8.33 10.53
CA ALA A 71 -1.71 8.14 9.09
C ALA A 71 -0.89 6.88 8.72
N SER A 72 0.09 6.49 9.54
CA SER A 72 0.87 5.26 9.35
C SER A 72 0.03 4.00 9.60
N PHE A 73 -0.89 4.01 10.57
CA PHE A 73 -1.83 2.90 10.77
C PHE A 73 -2.81 2.78 9.61
N ILE A 74 -3.30 3.90 9.09
CA ILE A 74 -4.13 3.90 7.88
C ILE A 74 -3.33 3.38 6.67
N HIS A 75 -2.03 3.71 6.56
CA HIS A 75 -1.17 3.20 5.49
C HIS A 75 -1.04 1.67 5.52
N GLU A 76 -0.80 1.10 6.69
CA GLU A 76 -0.72 -0.35 6.87
C GLU A 76 -2.07 -1.02 6.58
N LEU A 77 -3.17 -0.43 7.07
CA LEU A 77 -4.51 -0.93 6.77
C LEU A 77 -4.83 -0.87 5.26
N GLU A 78 -4.42 0.18 4.56
CA GLU A 78 -4.59 0.27 3.11
C GLU A 78 -3.87 -0.89 2.41
N HIS A 79 -2.65 -1.21 2.84
CA HIS A 79 -1.88 -2.36 2.34
C HIS A 79 -2.62 -3.69 2.55
N ASP A 80 -3.14 -3.94 3.74
CA ASP A 80 -3.94 -5.14 4.02
C ASP A 80 -5.26 -5.19 3.22
N LEU A 81 -5.91 -4.03 3.03
CA LEU A 81 -7.15 -3.91 2.27
C LEU A 81 -6.95 -4.18 0.78
N ILE A 82 -5.82 -3.77 0.20
CA ILE A 82 -5.50 -4.11 -1.20
C ILE A 82 -5.19 -5.60 -1.36
N HIS A 83 -4.71 -6.29 -0.32
CA HIS A 83 -4.64 -7.76 -0.25
C HIS A 83 -5.97 -8.46 0.03
N GLN A 84 -7.05 -7.71 0.24
CA GLN A 84 -8.37 -8.25 0.58
C GLN A 84 -8.37 -9.06 1.89
N MET A 85 -7.51 -8.67 2.85
CA MET A 85 -7.42 -9.34 4.16
C MET A 85 -8.60 -9.00 5.08
N TYR A 86 -9.17 -7.80 4.94
CA TYR A 86 -10.37 -7.37 5.67
C TYR A 86 -11.61 -7.36 4.77
N PHE A 87 -12.76 -7.73 5.33
CA PHE A 87 -14.08 -7.75 4.71
C PHE A 87 -14.11 -8.57 3.42
N ARG A 88 -13.43 -9.72 3.42
CA ARG A 88 -13.26 -10.57 2.22
C ARG A 88 -14.58 -10.99 1.57
N SER A 89 -15.61 -11.23 2.37
CA SER A 89 -16.97 -11.58 1.91
C SER A 89 -17.86 -10.36 1.65
N GLN A 90 -17.43 -9.14 1.98
CA GLN A 90 -18.20 -7.91 1.89
C GLN A 90 -17.40 -6.83 1.12
N PRO A 91 -17.32 -6.92 -0.22
CA PRO A 91 -16.49 -6.03 -1.03
C PRO A 91 -16.81 -4.54 -0.87
N TRP A 92 -18.08 -4.21 -0.58
CA TRP A 92 -18.50 -2.83 -0.36
C TRP A 92 -17.82 -2.22 0.87
N ALA A 93 -17.68 -2.98 1.96
CA ALA A 93 -17.06 -2.51 3.20
C ALA A 93 -15.55 -2.33 3.02
N ASN A 94 -14.90 -3.29 2.34
CA ASN A 94 -13.49 -3.17 1.97
C ASN A 94 -13.25 -1.92 1.09
N ASN A 95 -14.08 -1.71 0.06
CA ASN A 95 -13.95 -0.56 -0.84
C ASN A 95 -14.22 0.77 -0.11
N LEU A 96 -15.16 0.80 0.83
CA LEU A 96 -15.42 1.96 1.67
C LEU A 96 -14.19 2.30 2.52
N MET A 97 -13.59 1.31 3.18
CA MET A 97 -12.37 1.52 3.97
C MET A 97 -11.20 2.00 3.12
N LEU A 98 -11.03 1.47 1.90
CA LEU A 98 -10.03 1.98 0.96
C LEU A 98 -10.28 3.43 0.59
N ALA A 99 -11.53 3.81 0.30
CA ALA A 99 -11.89 5.19 -0.03
C ALA A 99 -11.64 6.14 1.16
N LEU A 100 -12.00 5.72 2.37
CA LEU A 100 -11.73 6.47 3.60
C LEU A 100 -10.23 6.67 3.82
N GLY A 101 -9.43 5.62 3.70
CA GLY A 101 -7.97 5.71 3.82
C GLY A 101 -7.36 6.62 2.76
N TRP A 102 -7.85 6.56 1.53
CA TRP A 102 -7.41 7.42 0.44
C TRP A 102 -7.69 8.90 0.71
N MET A 103 -8.91 9.22 1.15
CA MET A 103 -9.29 10.58 1.51
C MET A 103 -8.47 11.10 2.70
N ALA A 104 -8.30 10.28 3.74
CA ALA A 104 -7.60 10.68 4.96
C ALA A 104 -6.12 11.02 4.74
N ARG A 105 -5.45 10.26 3.86
CA ARG A 105 -4.03 10.50 3.55
C ARG A 105 -3.82 11.42 2.36
N ALA A 106 -4.88 11.77 1.64
CA ALA A 106 -4.84 12.50 0.37
C ALA A 106 -3.73 11.97 -0.57
N SER A 107 -3.53 10.64 -0.62
CA SER A 107 -2.41 10.06 -1.35
C SER A 107 -2.58 10.25 -2.85
N THR A 108 -1.46 10.47 -3.55
CA THR A 108 -1.46 10.72 -5.00
C THR A 108 -1.88 9.49 -5.82
N VAL A 109 -1.69 8.28 -5.32
CA VAL A 109 -2.04 7.05 -6.02
C VAL A 109 -3.42 6.57 -5.60
N ASN A 110 -4.29 6.32 -6.58
CA ASN A 110 -5.59 5.72 -6.38
C ASN A 110 -5.42 4.26 -5.87
N PRO A 111 -5.94 3.90 -4.69
CA PRO A 111 -5.72 2.58 -4.10
C PRO A 111 -6.37 1.44 -4.90
N PHE A 112 -7.42 1.72 -5.67
CA PHE A 112 -8.08 0.72 -6.51
C PHE A 112 -7.22 0.32 -7.71
N VAL A 113 -6.44 1.27 -8.25
CA VAL A 113 -5.41 0.99 -9.26
C VAL A 113 -4.21 0.31 -8.60
N ARG A 114 -3.76 0.86 -7.46
CA ARG A 114 -2.63 0.34 -6.69
C ARG A 114 -2.81 -1.14 -6.33
N ARG A 115 -4.04 -1.59 -6.02
CA ARG A 115 -4.34 -3.01 -5.77
C ARG A 115 -3.82 -3.94 -6.87
N LYS A 116 -4.00 -3.59 -8.14
CA LYS A 116 -3.53 -4.41 -9.27
C LYS A 116 -2.00 -4.44 -9.31
N LEU A 117 -1.38 -3.27 -9.16
CA LEU A 117 0.08 -3.11 -9.13
C LEU A 117 0.69 -3.90 -7.96
N HIS A 118 0.05 -3.85 -6.80
CA HIS A 118 0.52 -4.49 -5.59
C HIS A 118 0.49 -6.01 -5.65
N LEU A 119 -0.61 -6.57 -6.14
CA LEU A 119 -0.69 -8.02 -6.37
C LEU A 119 0.30 -8.50 -7.43
N HIS A 120 0.69 -7.62 -8.38
CA HIS A 120 1.75 -7.91 -9.34
C HIS A 120 3.13 -7.85 -8.67
N HIS A 121 3.40 -6.81 -7.87
CA HIS A 121 4.62 -6.66 -7.07
C HIS A 121 4.94 -7.93 -6.26
N HIS A 122 3.95 -8.49 -5.53
CA HIS A 122 4.17 -9.72 -4.75
C HIS A 122 4.54 -10.96 -5.59
N LYS A 123 4.18 -10.99 -6.89
CA LYS A 123 4.52 -12.11 -7.78
C LYS A 123 5.91 -11.97 -8.41
N VAL A 124 6.34 -10.74 -8.68
CA VAL A 124 7.54 -10.45 -9.47
C VAL A 124 8.43 -9.40 -8.80
N SER A 125 8.47 -9.40 -7.48
CA SER A 125 9.20 -8.40 -6.70
C SER A 125 10.66 -8.31 -7.14
N GLY A 126 11.18 -7.08 -7.23
CA GLY A 126 12.55 -6.80 -7.65
C GLY A 126 12.81 -6.91 -9.16
N THR A 127 11.80 -7.26 -9.97
CA THR A 127 11.96 -7.36 -11.43
C THR A 127 11.77 -6.02 -12.15
N GLU A 128 11.94 -5.99 -13.47
CA GLU A 128 11.70 -4.79 -14.28
C GLU A 128 10.22 -4.43 -14.43
N SER A 129 9.32 -5.42 -14.31
CA SER A 129 7.87 -5.22 -14.48
C SER A 129 7.16 -4.82 -13.19
N ASP A 130 7.89 -4.78 -12.08
CA ASP A 130 7.38 -4.38 -10.78
C ASP A 130 7.27 -2.85 -10.68
N LEU A 131 6.14 -2.33 -11.16
CA LEU A 131 5.91 -0.88 -11.22
C LEU A 131 5.81 -0.24 -9.83
N GLU A 132 5.28 -0.95 -8.83
CA GLU A 132 5.12 -0.39 -7.49
C GLU A 132 6.48 -0.18 -6.83
N GLU A 133 7.40 -1.15 -6.94
CA GLU A 133 8.75 -1.03 -6.43
C GLU A 133 9.53 0.10 -7.13
N ARG A 134 9.39 0.23 -8.46
CA ARG A 134 9.99 1.35 -9.22
C ARG A 134 9.42 2.70 -8.80
N GLY A 135 8.12 2.76 -8.48
CA GLY A 135 7.42 3.95 -8.00
C GLY A 135 8.01 4.52 -6.70
N ILE A 136 8.58 3.66 -5.84
CA ILE A 136 9.20 4.07 -4.58
C ILE A 136 10.73 4.19 -4.67
N THR A 137 11.27 4.42 -5.87
CA THR A 137 12.73 4.62 -6.14
C THR A 137 13.58 3.36 -6.05
N ASN A 138 13.00 2.19 -5.74
CA ASN A 138 13.77 0.97 -5.66
C ASN A 138 14.24 0.53 -7.05
N GLY A 139 15.44 -0.03 -7.10
CA GLY A 139 16.18 -0.29 -8.35
C GLY A 139 16.90 0.92 -8.95
N THR A 140 16.80 2.12 -8.38
CA THR A 140 17.67 3.27 -8.71
C THR A 140 18.94 3.20 -7.84
N PRO A 141 20.16 3.34 -8.40
CA PRO A 141 21.38 3.40 -7.59
C PRO A 141 21.36 4.54 -6.57
N TRP A 142 22.00 4.34 -5.41
CA TRP A 142 22.15 5.40 -4.41
C TRP A 142 23.05 6.53 -4.94
N GLY A 143 22.65 7.77 -4.64
CA GLY A 143 23.31 9.00 -5.04
C GLY A 143 22.40 10.20 -4.73
N LEU A 144 22.87 11.42 -5.02
CA LEU A 144 22.13 12.65 -4.70
C LEU A 144 20.72 12.65 -5.30
N ARG A 145 20.58 12.18 -6.54
CA ARG A 145 19.27 12.06 -7.23
C ARG A 145 18.29 11.19 -6.45
N ARG A 146 18.67 9.97 -6.05
CA ARG A 146 17.80 9.08 -5.28
C ARG A 146 17.49 9.65 -3.90
N LEU A 147 18.49 10.25 -3.24
CA LEU A 147 18.30 10.90 -1.93
C LEU A 147 17.21 11.98 -1.98
N LEU A 148 17.26 12.86 -2.98
CA LEU A 148 16.24 13.90 -3.20
C LEU A 148 14.86 13.29 -3.48
N MET A 149 14.81 12.23 -4.29
CA MET A 149 13.57 11.54 -4.65
C MET A 149 12.94 10.77 -3.46
N THR A 150 13.75 10.28 -2.52
CA THR A 150 13.27 9.61 -1.31
C THR A 150 12.77 10.62 -0.27
N GLY A 151 13.42 11.78 -0.18
CA GLY A 151 13.04 12.84 0.76
C GLY A 151 11.84 13.69 0.31
N ASP A 152 11.55 13.75 -0.99
CA ASP A 152 10.48 14.58 -1.53
C ASP A 152 9.74 13.90 -2.69
N ASN A 153 8.42 13.74 -2.54
CA ASN A 153 7.57 13.09 -3.53
C ASN A 153 7.48 13.84 -4.86
N MET A 154 7.52 15.17 -4.86
CA MET A 154 7.45 15.98 -6.09
C MET A 154 8.74 15.85 -6.89
N LEU A 155 9.90 15.98 -6.23
CA LEU A 155 11.20 15.70 -6.85
C LEU A 155 11.25 14.26 -7.36
N SER A 156 10.66 13.32 -6.64
CA SER A 156 10.46 11.94 -7.10
C SER A 156 9.70 11.86 -8.43
N VAL A 157 8.71 12.71 -8.69
CA VAL A 157 8.01 12.72 -9.98
C VAL A 157 8.87 13.37 -11.06
N PHE A 158 9.46 14.53 -10.77
CA PHE A 158 10.19 15.32 -11.77
C PHE A 158 11.52 14.71 -12.20
N LEU A 159 12.21 14.01 -11.31
CA LEU A 159 13.56 13.53 -11.56
C LEU A 159 13.61 12.20 -12.31
N ARG A 160 12.50 11.50 -12.58
CA ARG A 160 12.49 10.17 -13.23
C ARG A 160 11.35 9.91 -14.25
N PRO A 161 10.91 10.88 -15.06
CA PRO A 161 9.80 10.66 -15.99
C PRO A 161 10.10 9.56 -17.03
N ASN A 162 11.32 9.51 -17.54
CA ASN A 162 11.72 8.50 -18.53
C ASN A 162 11.85 7.09 -17.93
N GLU A 163 12.33 6.98 -16.69
CA GLU A 163 12.42 5.70 -15.99
C GLU A 163 11.01 5.16 -15.69
N MET A 164 10.10 6.01 -15.21
CA MET A 164 8.71 5.61 -14.97
C MET A 164 8.00 5.22 -16.27
N ARG A 165 8.19 5.95 -17.39
CA ARG A 165 7.65 5.54 -18.69
C ARG A 165 8.12 4.14 -19.12
N ARG A 166 9.40 3.83 -18.92
CA ARG A 166 9.96 2.50 -19.23
C ARG A 166 9.40 1.42 -18.30
N ALA A 167 9.31 1.70 -16.99
CA ALA A 167 8.73 0.79 -16.02
C ALA A 167 7.25 0.49 -16.33
N THR A 168 6.46 1.52 -16.66
CA THR A 168 5.06 1.36 -17.08
C THR A 168 4.94 0.51 -18.35
N ALA A 169 5.80 0.73 -19.34
CA ALA A 169 5.81 -0.09 -20.56
C ALA A 169 6.12 -1.58 -20.25
N LYS A 170 7.09 -1.85 -19.36
CA LYS A 170 7.45 -3.20 -18.91
C LYS A 170 6.31 -3.86 -18.13
N TYR A 171 5.64 -3.11 -17.26
CA TYR A 171 4.44 -3.57 -16.56
C TYR A 171 3.34 -3.95 -17.56
N ILE A 172 2.96 -3.06 -18.48
CA ILE A 172 1.92 -3.33 -19.49
C ILE A 172 2.28 -4.56 -20.33
N GLN A 173 3.54 -4.68 -20.76
CA GLN A 173 4.00 -5.85 -21.51
C GLN A 173 3.83 -7.15 -20.69
N SER A 174 4.13 -7.12 -19.38
CA SER A 174 3.99 -8.28 -18.50
C SER A 174 2.53 -8.71 -18.31
N GLN A 175 1.57 -7.78 -18.44
CA GLN A 175 0.14 -8.09 -18.36
C GLN A 175 -0.40 -8.81 -19.61
N LYS A 176 0.38 -8.88 -20.70
CA LYS A 176 0.01 -9.54 -21.97
C LYS A 176 -1.37 -9.08 -22.48
N PRO A 177 -1.59 -7.77 -22.72
CA PRO A 177 -2.87 -7.26 -23.19
C PRO A 177 -3.26 -7.91 -24.52
N ALA A 178 -4.54 -8.21 -24.69
CA ALA A 178 -5.08 -8.88 -25.88
C ALA A 178 -4.99 -8.01 -27.13
N ASN A 179 -5.04 -6.68 -26.97
CA ASN A 179 -4.97 -5.73 -28.07
C ASN A 179 -4.41 -4.36 -27.64
N ARG A 180 -4.20 -3.48 -28.62
CA ARG A 180 -3.67 -2.13 -28.40
C ARG A 180 -4.58 -1.23 -27.56
N GLN A 181 -5.91 -1.39 -27.66
CA GLN A 181 -6.85 -0.57 -26.88
C GLN A 181 -6.76 -0.88 -25.39
N GLU A 182 -6.62 -2.16 -25.04
CA GLU A 182 -6.42 -2.60 -23.67
C GLU A 182 -5.08 -2.06 -23.11
N ALA A 183 -4.01 -2.12 -23.89
CA ALA A 183 -2.72 -1.55 -23.52
C ALA A 183 -2.80 -0.02 -23.27
N LEU A 184 -3.53 0.71 -24.12
CA LEU A 184 -3.74 2.16 -23.96
C LEU A 184 -4.58 2.48 -22.72
N LYS A 185 -5.61 1.68 -22.43
CA LYS A 185 -6.40 1.83 -21.21
C LYS A 185 -5.54 1.62 -19.96
N MET A 186 -4.72 0.57 -19.94
CA MET A 186 -3.79 0.33 -18.84
C MET A 186 -2.80 1.49 -18.69
N ALA A 187 -2.28 2.04 -19.79
CA ALA A 187 -1.40 3.20 -19.77
C ALA A 187 -2.08 4.48 -19.24
N ALA A 188 -3.37 4.68 -19.52
CA ALA A 188 -4.13 5.82 -19.02
C ALA A 188 -4.49 5.69 -17.53
N GLU A 189 -4.50 4.47 -16.99
CA GLU A 189 -4.68 4.21 -15.55
C GLU A 189 -3.39 4.49 -14.73
N GLN A 190 -2.23 4.69 -15.37
CA GLN A 190 -0.92 4.94 -14.72
C GLN A 190 -0.45 6.38 -14.92
#